data_AF-A0AAD7K7N0-F1
#
_entry.id   AF-A0AAD7K7N0-F1
#
_cell.length_a   1.000
_cell.length_b   1.000
_cell.length_c   1.000
_cell.angle_alpha   90.00
_cell.angle_beta   90.00
_cell.angle_gamma   90.00
#
_symmetry.space_group_name_H-M   'P 1'
#
loop_
_entity.id
_entity.type
_entity.pdbx_description
1 polymer ?
#
loop_
_entity_poly.entity_id
_entity_poly.type
_entity_poly.pdbx_seq_one_letter_code
_entity_poly.pdbx_strand_id
1 'polypeptide(L)'
;MRFSAVFFALAVVATGVSATNSSADSIPSVLTLTASNYYGAPIPPWEVGHSPGWYYGNSAFSGIISLADTIICELLELFPFCLQCPKPPQTPSPPEYTQTFSNLTCAIQDGSYQTYGLVDTVADCQTMCDTVAGCTFFNTYRDVNGKDGSTQLTCALFEKCLDASSADNCGGQTQPDGSVDSIIQSDGYCKGTPTA
;
A
#
# COMPACT_ATOMS: atom_id res chain seq x y z
N MET A 1 37.82 -5.59 49.38
CA MET A 1 37.00 -5.59 48.16
C MET A 1 35.62 -5.07 48.50
N ARG A 2 35.27 -3.84 48.07
CA ARG A 2 33.90 -3.31 48.08
C ARG A 2 33.78 -2.39 46.87
N PHE A 3 33.10 -2.84 45.83
CA PHE A 3 32.75 -2.04 44.65
C PHE A 3 31.36 -1.47 44.87
N SER A 4 31.25 -0.14 44.91
CA SER A 4 29.97 0.56 44.87
C SER A 4 29.60 0.78 43.41
N ALA A 5 28.51 0.18 42.96
CA ALA A 5 27.93 0.44 41.64
C ALA A 5 27.05 1.70 41.72
N VAL A 6 27.33 2.68 40.85
CA VAL A 6 26.49 3.87 40.65
C VAL A 6 25.54 3.56 39.50
N PHE A 7 24.24 3.55 39.77
CA PHE A 7 23.20 3.47 38.74
C PHE A 7 22.86 4.88 38.25
N PHE A 8 23.10 5.17 36.98
CA PHE A 8 22.54 6.33 36.29
C PHE A 8 21.10 5.99 35.85
N ALA A 9 20.11 6.69 36.40
CA ALA A 9 18.74 6.67 35.90
C ALA A 9 18.58 7.76 34.84
N LEU A 10 18.34 7.38 33.58
CA LEU A 10 17.90 8.31 32.54
C LEU A 10 16.42 8.63 32.76
N ALA A 11 16.11 9.90 33.01
CA ALA A 11 14.75 10.40 32.97
C ALA A 11 14.41 10.80 31.54
N VAL A 12 13.48 10.08 30.89
CA VAL A 12 12.91 10.47 29.60
C VAL A 12 11.77 11.45 29.87
N VAL A 13 11.94 12.69 29.42
CA VAL A 13 10.89 13.71 29.47
C VAL A 13 9.97 13.49 28.27
N ALA A 14 8.78 12.96 28.51
CA ALA A 14 7.75 12.85 27.48
C ALA A 14 7.10 14.22 27.25
N THR A 15 7.47 14.92 26.17
CA THR A 15 6.70 16.04 25.66
C THR A 15 5.46 15.49 24.97
N GLY A 16 4.28 15.92 25.44
CA GLY A 16 2.99 15.41 24.97
C GLY A 16 2.80 15.56 23.46
N VAL A 17 2.83 14.43 22.77
CA VAL A 17 2.32 14.29 21.40
C VAL A 17 0.82 14.02 21.52
N SER A 18 0.01 14.75 20.78
CA SER A 18 -1.41 14.44 20.62
C SER A 18 -1.52 13.02 20.04
N ALA A 19 -1.98 12.08 20.84
CA ALA A 19 -2.15 10.69 20.44
C ALA A 19 -3.20 10.61 19.32
N THR A 20 -2.75 10.37 18.09
CA THR A 20 -3.56 9.60 17.15
C THR A 20 -3.74 8.21 17.78
N ASN A 21 -4.96 7.67 17.72
CA ASN A 21 -5.27 6.33 18.23
C ASN A 21 -4.60 5.27 17.36
N SER A 22 -3.27 5.15 17.44
CA SER A 22 -2.51 4.05 16.90
C SER A 22 -2.60 2.93 17.94
N SER A 23 -3.52 1.99 17.74
CA SER A 23 -3.65 0.82 18.60
C SER A 23 -2.30 0.12 18.71
N ALA A 24 -1.81 -0.15 19.92
CA ALA A 24 -0.54 -0.86 20.14
C ALA A 24 -0.48 -2.24 19.45
N ASP A 25 -1.63 -2.80 19.06
CA ASP A 25 -1.80 -4.02 18.28
C ASP A 25 -1.27 -3.92 16.83
N SER A 26 -1.07 -2.71 16.31
CA SER A 26 -0.58 -2.50 14.94
C SER A 26 0.93 -2.70 14.81
N ILE A 27 1.71 -2.56 15.89
CA ILE A 27 3.19 -2.54 15.83
C ILE A 27 3.79 -3.87 15.34
N PRO A 28 3.39 -5.05 15.84
CA PRO A 28 3.90 -6.32 15.31
C PRO A 28 3.48 -6.56 13.85
N SER A 29 2.27 -6.15 13.49
CA SER A 29 1.68 -6.35 12.16
C SER A 29 2.40 -5.53 11.09
N VAL A 30 2.90 -4.34 11.42
CA VAL A 30 3.69 -3.48 10.52
C VAL A 30 4.99 -4.15 10.06
N LEU A 31 5.66 -4.89 10.95
CA LEU A 31 6.90 -5.60 10.61
C LEU A 31 6.69 -6.81 9.69
N THR A 32 5.44 -7.21 9.46
CA THR A 32 5.09 -8.30 8.54
C THR A 32 4.89 -7.83 7.10
N LEU A 33 4.86 -6.52 6.86
CA LEU A 33 4.74 -5.91 5.53
C LEU A 33 6.07 -6.06 4.77
N THR A 34 6.34 -7.26 4.29
CA THR A 34 7.57 -7.64 3.60
C THR A 34 7.26 -8.21 2.23
N ALA A 35 8.24 -8.23 1.32
CA ALA A 35 8.08 -8.83 -0.01
C ALA A 35 7.65 -10.31 0.06
N SER A 36 8.12 -11.07 1.05
CA SER A 36 7.75 -12.49 1.23
C SER A 36 6.27 -12.72 1.56
N ASN A 37 5.57 -11.70 2.03
CA ASN A 37 4.15 -11.77 2.33
C ASN A 37 3.34 -10.77 1.47
N TYR A 38 3.86 -10.43 0.28
CA TYR A 38 3.19 -9.50 -0.65
C TYR A 38 2.76 -8.19 0.04
N TYR A 39 3.60 -7.72 0.96
CA TYR A 39 3.35 -6.54 1.79
C TYR A 39 1.96 -6.54 2.47
N GLY A 40 1.53 -7.70 2.96
CA GLY A 40 0.25 -7.88 3.66
C GLY A 40 -0.92 -8.30 2.78
N ALA A 41 -0.72 -8.48 1.47
CA ALA A 41 -1.74 -8.90 0.51
C ALA A 41 -1.36 -10.21 -0.21
N PRO A 42 -1.25 -11.36 0.47
CA PRO A 42 -0.76 -12.61 -0.14
C PRO A 42 -1.73 -13.24 -1.14
N ILE A 43 -3.00 -12.86 -1.10
CA ILE A 43 -4.03 -13.30 -2.06
C ILE A 43 -4.28 -12.10 -3.00
N PRO A 44 -4.07 -12.26 -4.32
CA PRO A 44 -4.23 -11.16 -5.27
C PRO A 44 -5.71 -10.77 -5.43
N PRO A 45 -6.00 -9.55 -5.92
CA PRO A 45 -7.33 -8.96 -5.84
C PRO A 45 -8.39 -9.57 -6.76
N TRP A 46 -8.02 -10.53 -7.60
CA TRP A 46 -8.97 -11.29 -8.45
C TRP A 46 -9.37 -12.63 -7.84
N GLU A 47 -8.76 -13.04 -6.73
CA GLU A 47 -9.03 -14.33 -6.07
C GLU A 47 -9.95 -14.16 -4.86
N VAL A 48 -10.78 -15.16 -4.58
CA VAL A 48 -11.71 -15.15 -3.44
C VAL A 48 -10.95 -15.07 -2.11
N GLY A 49 -11.43 -14.22 -1.20
CA GLY A 49 -10.85 -14.05 0.14
C GLY A 49 -9.65 -13.10 0.19
N HIS A 50 -9.41 -12.34 -0.87
CA HIS A 50 -8.40 -11.29 -0.91
C HIS A 50 -8.69 -10.16 0.10
N SER A 51 -7.64 -9.55 0.63
CA SER A 51 -7.71 -8.38 1.50
C SER A 51 -6.55 -7.41 1.21
N PRO A 52 -6.79 -6.08 1.17
CA PRO A 52 -5.71 -5.12 0.95
C PRO A 52 -4.70 -5.16 2.08
N GLY A 53 -3.42 -5.00 1.75
CA GLY A 53 -2.36 -5.06 2.76
C GLY A 53 -2.23 -3.78 3.60
N TRP A 54 -2.55 -2.65 2.99
CA TRP A 54 -2.32 -1.32 3.58
C TRP A 54 -3.24 -0.27 2.95
N TYR A 55 -3.35 0.86 3.64
CA TYR A 55 -4.01 2.08 3.17
C TYR A 55 -3.00 3.24 3.15
N TYR A 56 -3.04 4.07 2.10
CA TYR A 56 -2.29 5.33 2.05
C TYR A 56 -3.14 6.45 1.45
N GLY A 57 -3.41 7.48 2.25
CA GLY A 57 -4.23 8.62 1.88
C GLY A 57 -4.65 9.44 3.11
N ASN A 58 -5.57 10.37 2.89
CA ASN A 58 -6.07 11.30 3.91
C ASN A 58 -7.50 10.98 4.39
N SER A 59 -8.20 10.05 3.73
CA SER A 59 -9.53 9.62 4.14
C SER A 59 -9.50 8.72 5.36
N ALA A 60 -10.62 8.72 6.10
CA ALA A 60 -10.78 7.84 7.25
C ALA A 60 -11.04 6.41 6.75
N PHE A 61 -10.00 5.58 6.75
CA PHE A 61 -10.11 4.15 6.51
C PHE A 61 -9.80 3.39 7.80
N SER A 62 -10.67 2.47 8.18
CA SER A 62 -10.51 1.61 9.36
C SER A 62 -10.43 0.15 8.94
N GLY A 63 -9.55 -0.62 9.58
CA GLY A 63 -9.48 -2.07 9.40
C GLY A 63 -8.20 -2.59 8.72
N ILE A 64 -7.38 -1.71 8.14
CA ILE A 64 -6.02 -2.04 7.67
C ILE A 64 -5.02 -0.99 8.13
N ILE A 65 -3.73 -1.31 8.01
CA ILE A 65 -2.64 -0.44 8.43
C ILE A 65 -2.62 0.82 7.56
N SER A 66 -2.74 1.99 8.19
CA SER A 66 -2.57 3.28 7.52
C SER A 66 -1.09 3.68 7.51
N LEU A 67 -0.55 3.90 6.31
CA LEU A 67 0.83 4.34 6.09
C LEU A 67 0.98 5.86 6.18
N ALA A 68 -0.13 6.59 6.34
CA ALA A 68 -0.10 8.03 6.63
C ALA A 68 0.11 8.32 8.15
N ASP A 69 0.06 7.29 8.99
CA ASP A 69 0.31 7.42 10.44
C ASP A 69 1.81 7.60 10.71
N THR A 70 2.18 8.68 11.40
CA THR A 70 3.58 9.05 11.68
C THR A 70 4.32 7.98 12.48
N ILE A 71 3.67 7.33 13.45
CA ILE A 71 4.31 6.32 14.29
C ILE A 71 4.56 5.05 13.48
N ILE A 72 3.56 4.62 12.70
CA ILE A 72 3.71 3.50 11.77
C ILE A 72 4.87 3.78 10.82
N CYS A 73 4.97 5.02 10.36
CA CYS A 73 5.98 5.36 9.40
C CYS A 73 7.40 5.37 9.98
N GLU A 74 7.60 6.03 11.12
CA GLU A 74 8.88 6.03 11.82
C GLU A 74 9.36 4.60 12.13
N LEU A 75 8.45 3.69 12.48
CA LEU A 75 8.78 2.28 12.69
C LEU A 75 9.26 1.61 11.39
N LEU A 76 8.56 1.77 10.27
CA LEU A 76 8.95 1.16 8.99
C LEU A 76 10.33 1.64 8.52
N GLU A 77 10.69 2.90 8.78
CA GLU A 77 12.00 3.45 8.43
C GLU A 77 13.16 2.79 9.19
N LEU A 78 12.92 2.18 10.35
CA LEU A 78 13.93 1.44 11.11
C LEU A 78 14.23 0.05 10.51
N PHE A 79 13.36 -0.46 9.63
CA PHE A 79 13.44 -1.81 9.08
C PHE A 79 13.47 -1.77 7.55
N PRO A 80 14.67 -1.66 6.92
CA PRO A 80 14.82 -1.46 5.48
C PRO A 80 14.35 -2.64 4.62
N PHE A 81 14.04 -3.78 5.24
CA PHE A 81 13.51 -4.98 4.57
C PHE A 81 11.97 -5.03 4.56
N CYS A 82 11.30 -4.10 5.23
CA CYS A 82 9.85 -3.94 5.22
C CYS A 82 9.41 -2.95 4.14
N LEU A 83 8.09 -2.78 3.99
CA LEU A 83 7.47 -1.75 3.17
C LEU A 83 8.03 -0.38 3.60
N GLN A 84 8.60 0.36 2.64
CA GLN A 84 9.13 1.66 2.95
C GLN A 84 8.00 2.70 2.97
N CYS A 85 8.12 3.62 3.93
CA CYS A 85 7.21 4.72 4.08
C CYS A 85 7.03 5.53 2.80
N PRO A 86 5.79 5.67 2.31
CA PRO A 86 5.46 6.59 1.23
C PRO A 86 5.88 7.99 1.63
N LYS A 87 6.82 8.55 0.87
CA LYS A 87 7.25 9.94 1.02
C LYS A 87 7.02 10.64 -0.32
N PRO A 88 6.53 11.89 -0.32
CA PRO A 88 6.54 12.69 -1.53
C PRO A 88 7.93 12.64 -2.18
N PRO A 89 8.04 12.57 -3.52
CA PRO A 89 9.33 12.40 -4.17
C PRO A 89 10.31 13.48 -3.73
N GLN A 90 11.41 13.07 -3.09
CA GLN A 90 12.48 13.97 -2.65
C GLN A 90 13.57 14.15 -3.72
N THR A 91 13.52 13.35 -4.78
CA THR A 91 14.49 13.37 -5.87
C THR A 91 14.23 14.55 -6.82
N PRO A 92 15.28 15.25 -7.30
CA PRO A 92 15.14 16.35 -8.26
C PRO A 92 14.45 15.96 -9.57
N SER A 93 14.49 14.68 -9.93
CA SER A 93 13.90 14.11 -11.14
C SER A 93 13.16 12.81 -10.75
N PRO A 94 11.90 12.89 -10.26
CA PRO A 94 11.12 11.69 -9.96
C PRO A 94 10.87 10.88 -11.24
N PRO A 95 10.64 9.56 -11.14
CA PRO A 95 10.27 8.76 -12.30
C PRO A 95 9.00 9.32 -12.94
N GLU A 96 9.02 9.54 -14.25
CA GLU A 96 7.80 9.84 -15.00
C GLU A 96 7.02 8.56 -15.23
N TYR A 97 5.69 8.63 -15.15
CA TYR A 97 4.82 7.50 -15.44
C TYR A 97 4.04 7.76 -16.72
N THR A 98 4.02 6.76 -17.61
CA THR A 98 3.21 6.78 -18.83
C THR A 98 1.93 6.00 -18.61
N GLN A 99 0.78 6.63 -18.81
CA GLN A 99 -0.51 5.92 -18.80
C GLN A 99 -0.60 5.00 -20.03
N THR A 100 -0.80 3.71 -19.79
CA THR A 100 -0.83 2.64 -20.81
C THR A 100 -2.25 2.35 -21.29
N PHE A 101 -3.24 2.51 -20.41
CA PHE A 101 -4.66 2.44 -20.71
C PHE A 101 -5.46 3.24 -19.69
N SER A 102 -6.71 3.53 -20.02
CA SER A 102 -7.61 4.24 -19.13
C SER A 102 -9.06 3.79 -19.23
N ASN A 103 -9.79 3.98 -18.13
CA ASN A 103 -11.22 3.82 -17.99
C ASN A 103 -11.77 2.47 -18.50
N LEU A 104 -11.05 1.38 -18.21
CA LEU A 104 -11.54 0.02 -18.46
C LEU A 104 -12.48 -0.45 -17.35
N THR A 105 -13.28 -1.48 -17.66
CA THR A 105 -14.17 -2.18 -16.71
C THR A 105 -13.57 -3.47 -16.16
N CYS A 106 -12.27 -3.67 -16.40
CA CYS A 106 -11.51 -4.79 -15.87
C CYS A 106 -10.14 -4.28 -15.42
N ALA A 107 -9.66 -4.84 -14.31
CA ALA A 107 -8.36 -4.59 -13.72
C ALA A 107 -7.34 -5.61 -14.22
N ILE A 108 -6.08 -5.28 -14.02
CA ILE A 108 -4.96 -6.12 -14.43
C ILE A 108 -4.91 -7.39 -13.59
N GLN A 109 -4.73 -8.52 -14.27
CA GLN A 109 -4.43 -9.82 -13.70
C GLN A 109 -3.18 -10.37 -14.37
N ASP A 110 -2.06 -10.42 -13.65
CA ASP A 110 -0.78 -10.89 -14.20
C ASP A 110 0.12 -11.48 -13.10
N GLY A 111 0.97 -12.45 -13.47
CA GLY A 111 1.86 -13.14 -12.56
C GLY A 111 3.01 -12.29 -11.98
N SER A 112 3.23 -11.08 -12.49
CA SER A 112 4.18 -10.09 -11.94
C SER A 112 3.62 -9.29 -10.76
N TYR A 113 2.45 -9.68 -10.24
CA TYR A 113 1.81 -9.07 -9.08
C TYR A 113 2.71 -9.11 -7.84
N GLN A 114 2.80 -7.96 -7.14
CA GLN A 114 3.59 -7.81 -5.93
C GLN A 114 2.75 -7.57 -4.67
N THR A 115 1.72 -6.72 -4.77
CA THR A 115 0.85 -6.36 -3.64
C THR A 115 -0.31 -5.53 -4.14
N TYR A 116 -1.31 -5.30 -3.29
CA TYR A 116 -2.21 -4.18 -3.46
C TYR A 116 -2.60 -3.56 -2.12
N GLY A 117 -2.90 -2.27 -2.18
CA GLY A 117 -3.47 -1.51 -1.08
C GLY A 117 -4.58 -0.60 -1.55
N LEU A 118 -5.06 0.24 -0.64
CA LEU A 118 -6.09 1.23 -0.92
C LEU A 118 -5.50 2.64 -0.85
N VAL A 119 -5.94 3.49 -1.76
CA VAL A 119 -5.49 4.89 -1.83
C VAL A 119 -6.63 5.83 -2.19
N ASP A 120 -6.45 7.12 -1.90
CA ASP A 120 -7.44 8.14 -2.28
C ASP A 120 -7.28 8.60 -3.73
N THR A 121 -6.04 8.69 -4.22
CA THR A 121 -5.73 9.25 -5.55
C THR A 121 -4.74 8.40 -6.35
N VAL A 122 -4.68 8.66 -7.66
CA VAL A 122 -3.66 8.09 -8.55
C VAL A 122 -2.25 8.48 -8.10
N ALA A 123 -2.06 9.72 -7.64
CA ALA A 123 -0.77 10.20 -7.15
C ALA A 123 -0.32 9.48 -5.86
N ASP A 124 -1.27 9.09 -5.02
CA ASP A 124 -0.98 8.27 -3.84
C ASP A 124 -0.52 6.87 -4.27
N CYS A 125 -1.18 6.24 -5.25
CA CYS A 125 -0.73 4.95 -5.80
C CYS A 125 0.67 5.03 -6.44
N GLN A 126 0.94 6.12 -7.15
CA GLN A 126 2.27 6.38 -7.69
C GLN A 126 3.33 6.44 -6.59
N THR A 127 3.05 7.19 -5.51
CA THR A 127 3.94 7.29 -4.35
C THR A 127 4.20 5.90 -3.74
N MET A 128 3.18 5.06 -3.65
CA MET A 128 3.33 3.67 -3.18
C MET A 128 4.21 2.83 -4.10
N CYS A 129 4.04 2.94 -5.42
CA CYS A 129 4.89 2.24 -6.37
C CYS A 129 6.34 2.75 -6.34
N ASP A 130 6.59 3.99 -5.92
CA ASP A 130 7.95 4.50 -5.77
C ASP A 130 8.68 3.93 -4.54
N THR A 131 7.96 3.44 -3.52
CA THR A 131 8.55 2.87 -2.30
C THR A 131 8.65 1.35 -2.29
N VAL A 132 7.89 0.66 -3.14
CA VAL A 132 7.99 -0.79 -3.30
C VAL A 132 9.11 -1.14 -4.26
N ALA A 133 10.14 -1.80 -3.74
CA ALA A 133 11.29 -2.25 -4.53
C ALA A 133 10.83 -3.14 -5.68
N GLY A 134 11.23 -2.78 -6.92
CA GLY A 134 10.85 -3.52 -8.13
C GLY A 134 9.50 -3.11 -8.74
N CYS A 135 8.69 -2.26 -8.09
CA CYS A 135 7.47 -1.76 -8.71
C CYS A 135 7.78 -0.93 -9.96
N THR A 136 7.26 -1.42 -11.08
CA THR A 136 7.48 -0.89 -12.42
C THR A 136 6.16 -0.51 -13.08
N PHE A 137 5.04 -0.98 -12.55
CA PHE A 137 3.71 -0.66 -13.05
C PHE A 137 2.70 -0.67 -11.91
N PHE A 138 1.70 0.20 -12.01
CA PHE A 138 0.55 0.16 -11.12
C PHE A 138 -0.77 0.28 -11.90
N ASN A 139 -1.79 -0.41 -11.42
CA ASN A 139 -3.16 -0.31 -11.90
C ASN A 139 -4.05 0.23 -10.77
N THR A 140 -4.71 1.36 -11.04
CA THR A 140 -5.73 1.92 -10.16
C THR A 140 -7.10 1.60 -10.67
N TYR A 141 -8.03 1.21 -9.81
CA TYR A 141 -9.43 0.97 -10.18
C TYR A 141 -10.37 1.13 -9.00
N ARG A 142 -11.66 1.30 -9.29
CA ARG A 142 -12.71 1.11 -8.28
C ARG A 142 -13.24 -0.31 -8.39
N ASP A 143 -13.30 -0.94 -7.24
CA ASP A 143 -13.90 -2.24 -7.07
C ASP A 143 -15.17 -2.02 -6.26
N VAL A 144 -16.27 -1.93 -6.99
CA VAL A 144 -17.61 -1.57 -6.49
C VAL A 144 -18.17 -2.77 -5.77
N ASN A 145 -18.67 -2.58 -4.56
CA ASN A 145 -19.12 -3.63 -3.64
C ASN A 145 -18.01 -4.56 -3.10
N GLY A 146 -16.83 -4.61 -3.70
CA GLY A 146 -15.69 -5.33 -3.13
C GLY A 146 -15.08 -4.65 -1.90
N LYS A 147 -14.12 -5.34 -1.28
CA LYS A 147 -13.28 -4.84 -0.15
C LYS A 147 -14.09 -4.22 0.99
N ASP A 148 -15.08 -4.96 1.49
CA ASP A 148 -15.97 -4.51 2.56
C ASP A 148 -16.68 -3.17 2.27
N GLY A 149 -16.98 -2.90 0.99
CA GLY A 149 -17.69 -1.70 0.55
C GLY A 149 -16.82 -0.44 0.48
N SER A 150 -15.49 -0.58 0.51
CA SER A 150 -14.55 0.54 0.36
C SER A 150 -14.79 1.33 -0.93
N THR A 151 -14.84 2.66 -0.82
CA THR A 151 -14.95 3.56 -1.98
C THR A 151 -13.59 4.05 -2.47
N GLN A 152 -12.50 3.68 -1.80
CA GLN A 152 -11.13 4.03 -2.17
C GLN A 152 -10.71 3.32 -3.47
N LEU A 153 -9.73 3.91 -4.16
CA LEU A 153 -9.08 3.27 -5.29
C LEU A 153 -8.29 2.06 -4.80
N THR A 154 -8.47 0.93 -5.46
CA THR A 154 -7.51 -0.17 -5.35
C THR A 154 -6.25 0.24 -6.10
N CYS A 155 -5.09 0.07 -5.46
CA CYS A 155 -3.76 0.30 -6.04
C CYS A 155 -3.01 -1.03 -6.10
N ALA A 156 -3.01 -1.68 -7.27
CA ALA A 156 -2.30 -2.95 -7.49
C ALA A 156 -0.94 -2.70 -8.16
N LEU A 157 0.11 -3.29 -7.61
CA LEU A 157 1.51 -3.06 -8.01
C LEU A 157 2.12 -4.29 -8.70
N PHE A 158 2.91 -4.07 -9.74
CA PHE A 158 3.45 -5.11 -10.62
C PHE A 158 4.93 -4.86 -10.97
N GLU A 159 5.69 -5.94 -11.16
CA GLU A 159 7.14 -5.91 -11.45
C GLU A 159 7.50 -5.54 -12.90
N LYS A 160 6.52 -5.52 -13.81
CA LYS A 160 6.74 -5.20 -15.23
C LYS A 160 5.65 -4.29 -15.77
N CYS A 161 5.94 -3.55 -16.83
CA CYS A 161 4.91 -2.79 -17.54
C CYS A 161 3.91 -3.72 -18.23
N LEU A 162 2.64 -3.39 -18.07
CA LEU A 162 1.49 -4.10 -18.58
C LEU A 162 0.62 -3.12 -19.39
N ASP A 163 -0.33 -3.65 -20.14
CA ASP A 163 -1.26 -2.87 -20.95
C ASP A 163 -2.68 -3.45 -20.86
N ALA A 164 -3.60 -2.86 -21.63
CA ALA A 164 -5.00 -3.25 -21.65
C ALA A 164 -5.25 -4.74 -21.98
N SER A 165 -4.29 -5.43 -22.61
CA SER A 165 -4.45 -6.85 -22.95
C SER A 165 -4.38 -7.78 -21.73
N SER A 166 -3.96 -7.27 -20.57
CA SER A 166 -3.90 -8.03 -19.31
C SER A 166 -5.05 -7.67 -18.35
N ALA A 167 -6.00 -6.85 -18.81
CA ALA A 167 -7.13 -6.37 -18.03
C ALA A 167 -8.26 -7.42 -18.02
N ASP A 168 -8.06 -8.50 -17.28
CA ASP A 168 -8.97 -9.66 -17.25
C ASP A 168 -9.81 -9.77 -15.97
N ASN A 169 -9.44 -9.05 -14.89
CA ASN A 169 -10.20 -9.04 -13.64
C ASN A 169 -11.38 -8.07 -13.73
N CYS A 170 -12.55 -8.53 -14.15
CA CYS A 170 -13.74 -7.69 -14.29
C CYS A 170 -14.62 -7.65 -13.03
N GLY A 171 -14.20 -8.29 -11.95
CA GLY A 171 -15.03 -8.55 -10.77
C GLY A 171 -15.89 -9.80 -10.98
N GLY A 172 -17.02 -9.88 -10.27
CA GLY A 172 -17.94 -11.01 -10.29
C GLY A 172 -17.85 -11.90 -9.05
N GLN A 173 -17.02 -11.54 -8.07
CA GLN A 173 -16.95 -12.21 -6.79
C GLN A 173 -18.19 -11.84 -5.94
N THR A 174 -18.79 -12.86 -5.31
CA THR A 174 -19.89 -12.65 -4.35
C THR A 174 -19.33 -12.27 -2.99
N GLN A 175 -19.80 -11.15 -2.47
CA GLN A 175 -19.38 -10.57 -1.20
C GLN A 175 -20.16 -11.19 -0.02
N PRO A 176 -19.69 -11.03 1.23
CA PRO A 176 -20.37 -11.60 2.41
C PRO A 176 -21.83 -11.17 2.59
N ASP A 177 -22.19 -9.98 2.08
CA ASP A 177 -23.56 -9.46 2.11
C ASP A 177 -24.45 -9.94 0.93
N GLY A 178 -23.89 -10.78 0.05
CA GLY A 178 -24.56 -11.32 -1.14
C GLY A 178 -24.54 -10.39 -2.35
N SER A 179 -23.94 -9.19 -2.25
CA SER A 179 -23.68 -8.36 -3.41
C SER A 179 -22.62 -9.00 -4.31
N VAL A 180 -22.61 -8.60 -5.58
CA VAL A 180 -21.58 -9.00 -6.55
C VAL A 180 -20.77 -7.76 -6.86
N ASP A 181 -19.44 -7.90 -6.84
CA ASP A 181 -18.55 -6.80 -7.15
C ASP A 181 -18.38 -6.59 -8.66
N SER A 182 -17.85 -5.42 -9.00
CA SER A 182 -17.51 -5.08 -10.38
C SER A 182 -16.39 -4.07 -10.43
N ILE A 183 -15.54 -4.19 -11.44
CA ILE A 183 -14.44 -3.25 -11.65
C ILE A 183 -14.85 -2.12 -12.59
N ILE A 184 -14.57 -0.88 -12.19
CA ILE A 184 -14.76 0.31 -13.02
C ILE A 184 -13.57 1.27 -12.88
N GLN A 185 -13.44 2.19 -13.84
CA GLN A 185 -12.42 3.24 -13.82
C GLN A 185 -11.01 2.68 -13.65
N SER A 186 -10.71 1.59 -14.37
CA SER A 186 -9.40 0.94 -14.34
C SER A 186 -8.42 1.66 -15.27
N ASP A 187 -7.35 2.18 -14.67
CA ASP A 187 -6.29 2.94 -15.32
C ASP A 187 -4.92 2.29 -15.02
N GLY A 188 -4.02 2.22 -16.00
CA GLY A 188 -2.72 1.58 -15.87
C GLY A 188 -1.56 2.51 -16.18
N TYR A 189 -0.49 2.43 -15.37
CA TYR A 189 0.65 3.36 -15.45
C TYR A 189 1.98 2.61 -15.39
N CYS A 190 2.81 2.79 -16.40
CA CYS A 190 4.15 2.21 -16.52
C CYS A 190 5.19 3.24 -16.07
N LYS A 191 6.08 2.85 -15.16
CA LYS A 191 7.20 3.66 -14.68
C LYS A 191 8.24 3.81 -15.80
N GLY A 192 8.51 5.04 -16.20
CA GLY A 192 9.61 5.40 -17.08
C GLY A 192 10.95 5.38 -16.34
N THR A 193 12.03 5.28 -17.10
CA THR A 193 13.38 5.40 -16.52
C THR A 193 13.59 6.83 -16.01
N PRO A 194 14.11 7.04 -14.79
CA PRO A 194 14.44 8.39 -14.32
C PRO A 194 15.39 9.09 -15.29
N THR A 195 15.02 10.28 -15.76
CA THR A 195 15.89 11.13 -16.58
C THR A 195 17.03 11.63 -15.69
N ALA A 196 18.27 11.24 -16.04
CA ALA A 196 19.50 11.58 -15.32
C ALA A 196 19.83 13.08 -15.34
#